data_AF-A0A4Y8L298-F1
#
_entry.id   AF-A0A4Y8L298-F1
#
_cell.length_a   1.000
_cell.length_b   1.000
_cell.length_c   1.000
_cell.angle_alpha   90.00
_cell.angle_beta   90.00
_cell.angle_gamma   90.00
#
_symmetry.space_group_name_H-M   'P 1'
#
loop_
_entity.id
_entity.type
_entity.pdbx_description
1 polymer ?
#
loop_
_entity_poly.entity_id
_entity_poly.type
_entity_poly.pdbx_seq_one_letter_code
_entity_poly.pdbx_strand_id
1 'polypeptide(L)'
;MDTLLAIIFIVFGILQIILFFKIWGMTNDIREMKNKYINSPVSISTSDKEYHNTDKFKIGDLVVSLKTGKQMRIKGITPRGKYSCYSGGGVHYDGDLDENEIKMFGE
;
A
#
# COMPACT_ATOMS: atom_id res chain seq x y z
N MET A 1 26.34 -25.98 43.94
CA MET A 1 26.10 -25.14 42.74
C MET A 1 24.90 -25.65 41.93
N ASP A 2 24.54 -26.91 42.10
CA ASP A 2 23.53 -27.61 41.31
C ASP A 2 22.08 -27.14 41.60
N THR A 3 21.78 -26.74 42.84
CA THR A 3 20.47 -26.21 43.23
C THR A 3 20.18 -24.83 42.63
N LEU A 4 21.18 -23.95 42.53
CA LEU A 4 21.04 -22.63 41.90
C LEU A 4 20.78 -22.75 40.40
N LEU A 5 21.53 -23.63 39.73
CA LEU A 5 21.32 -23.95 38.31
C LEU A 5 19.92 -24.52 38.07
N ALA A 6 19.45 -25.45 38.91
CA ALA A 6 18.11 -26.02 38.81
C ALA A 6 17.00 -24.96 38.93
N ILE A 7 17.13 -24.01 39.86
CA ILE A 7 16.17 -22.90 40.02
C ILE A 7 16.16 -22.00 38.77
N ILE A 8 17.32 -21.69 38.22
CA ILE A 8 17.45 -20.86 37.00
C ILE A 8 16.75 -21.54 35.81
N PHE A 9 16.93 -22.84 35.61
CA PHE A 9 16.26 -23.58 34.53
C PHE A 9 14.74 -23.66 34.73
N ILE A 10 14.26 -23.78 35.97
CA ILE A 10 12.82 -23.74 36.27
C ILE A 10 12.21 -22.38 35.93
N VAL A 11 12.85 -21.29 36.39
CA VAL A 11 12.38 -19.92 36.10
C VAL A 11 12.43 -19.64 34.60
N PHE A 12 13.50 -20.05 33.93
CA PHE A 12 13.64 -19.93 32.49
C PHE A 12 12.56 -20.73 31.75
N GLY A 13 12.27 -21.97 32.16
CA GLY A 13 11.21 -22.80 31.57
C GLY A 13 9.83 -22.15 31.67
N ILE A 14 9.47 -21.61 32.83
CA ILE A 14 8.20 -20.90 33.02
C ILE A 14 8.14 -19.64 32.16
N LEU A 15 9.23 -18.87 32.11
CA LEU A 15 9.30 -17.65 31.30
C LEU A 15 9.16 -17.96 29.81
N GLN A 16 9.78 -19.04 29.32
CA GLN A 16 9.64 -19.48 27.93
C GLN A 16 8.20 -19.88 27.60
N ILE A 17 7.51 -20.62 28.47
CA ILE A 17 6.10 -20.99 28.26
C ILE A 17 5.23 -19.73 28.10
N ILE A 18 5.42 -18.71 28.94
CA ILE A 18 4.68 -17.44 28.86
C ILE A 18 5.01 -16.70 27.55
N LEU A 19 6.28 -16.66 27.15
CA LEU A 19 6.72 -16.07 25.88
C LEU A 19 6.10 -16.79 24.66
N PHE A 20 6.01 -18.13 24.71
CA PHE A 20 5.33 -18.92 23.66
C PHE A 20 3.85 -18.56 23.54
N PHE A 21 3.12 -18.45 24.65
CA PHE A 21 1.73 -17.99 24.60
C PHE A 21 1.60 -16.56 24.05
N LYS A 22 2.54 -15.67 24.39
CA LYS A 22 2.52 -14.29 23.92
C LYS A 22 2.80 -14.16 22.42
N ILE A 23 3.76 -14.91 21.87
CA ILE A 23 4.06 -14.91 20.42
C ILE A 23 2.95 -15.60 19.62
N TRP A 24 2.32 -16.63 20.20
CA TRP A 24 1.21 -17.35 19.58
C TRP A 24 -0.05 -16.46 19.49
N GLY A 25 -0.33 -15.67 20.52
CA GLY A 25 -1.41 -14.66 20.50
C GLY A 25 -1.17 -13.56 19.46
N MET A 26 0.06 -13.03 19.36
CA MET A 26 0.42 -12.02 18.35
C MET A 26 0.31 -12.57 16.92
N THR A 27 0.70 -13.83 16.71
CA THR A 27 0.62 -14.47 15.40
C THR A 27 -0.83 -14.86 15.02
N ASN A 28 -1.69 -15.14 16.01
CA ASN A 28 -3.12 -15.38 15.78
C ASN A 28 -3.85 -14.12 15.29
N ASP A 29 -3.51 -12.94 15.82
CA ASP A 29 -4.09 -11.65 15.39
C ASP A 29 -3.77 -11.35 13.91
N ILE A 30 -2.51 -11.57 13.49
CA ILE A 30 -2.09 -11.45 12.09
C ILE A 30 -2.87 -12.43 11.17
N ARG A 31 -3.15 -13.65 11.67
CA ARG A 31 -3.95 -14.64 10.95
C ARG A 31 -5.40 -14.19 10.76
N GLU A 32 -5.99 -13.50 11.74
CA GLU A 32 -7.34 -12.95 11.63
C GLU A 32 -7.40 -11.80 10.61
N MET A 33 -6.42 -10.89 10.65
CA MET A 33 -6.29 -9.82 9.66
C MET A 33 -6.18 -10.41 8.25
N LYS A 34 -5.25 -11.35 8.02
CA LYS A 34 -5.10 -12.04 6.73
C LYS A 34 -6.41 -12.71 6.29
N ASN A 35 -7.15 -13.33 7.21
CA ASN A 35 -8.40 -14.02 6.88
C ASN A 35 -9.49 -13.05 6.38
N LYS A 36 -9.60 -11.86 6.98
CA LYS A 36 -10.55 -10.82 6.55
C LYS A 36 -10.24 -10.27 5.16
N TYR A 37 -8.96 -10.17 4.79
CA TYR A 37 -8.53 -9.67 3.48
C TYR A 37 -8.43 -10.76 2.39
N ILE A 38 -8.25 -12.04 2.75
CA ILE A 38 -8.04 -13.14 1.79
C ILE A 38 -9.30 -13.99 1.54
N ASN A 39 -10.20 -14.16 2.52
CA ASN A 39 -11.31 -15.12 2.44
C ASN A 39 -12.71 -14.49 2.35
N SER A 40 -12.83 -13.19 2.12
CA SER A 40 -14.08 -12.68 1.54
C SER A 40 -14.11 -13.15 0.08
N PRO A 41 -15.15 -13.88 -0.39
CA PRO A 41 -15.30 -14.23 -1.79
C PRO A 41 -15.68 -12.98 -2.59
N VAL A 42 -14.74 -12.04 -2.70
CA VAL A 42 -14.69 -11.13 -3.82
C VAL A 42 -13.93 -11.90 -4.90
N SER A 43 -14.67 -12.46 -5.84
CA SER A 43 -14.12 -12.66 -7.17
C SER A 43 -13.58 -11.31 -7.64
N ILE A 44 -12.27 -11.07 -7.55
CA ILE A 44 -11.49 -10.14 -8.37
C ILE A 44 -10.00 -10.33 -8.01
N SER A 45 -9.27 -10.82 -9.00
CA SER A 45 -7.86 -10.54 -9.26
C SER A 45 -7.47 -9.08 -8.95
N THR A 46 -6.44 -8.86 -8.12
CA THR A 46 -5.67 -7.60 -8.08
C THR A 46 -6.50 -6.33 -7.86
N SER A 47 -7.00 -6.06 -6.65
CA SER A 47 -7.57 -4.73 -6.31
C SER A 47 -7.63 -4.48 -4.80
N ASP A 48 -6.50 -4.03 -4.22
CA ASP A 48 -6.50 -3.00 -3.17
C ASP A 48 -5.75 -1.79 -3.73
N LYS A 49 -6.38 -1.15 -4.72
CA LYS A 49 -6.32 0.30 -4.94
C LYS A 49 -7.72 0.68 -5.39
N GLU A 50 -8.45 1.36 -4.53
CA GLU A 50 -9.75 1.92 -4.86
C GLU A 50 -9.56 2.95 -5.99
N TYR A 51 -9.83 2.46 -7.19
CA TYR A 51 -9.70 3.12 -8.47
C TYR A 51 -11.06 3.75 -8.79
N HIS A 52 -11.20 5.04 -8.54
CA HIS A 52 -12.20 5.82 -9.26
C HIS A 52 -11.74 5.91 -10.72
N ASN A 53 -12.21 4.97 -11.52
CA ASN A 53 -12.08 4.99 -12.96
C ASN A 53 -12.95 6.13 -13.50
N THR A 54 -12.39 7.32 -13.57
CA THR A 54 -12.73 8.19 -14.68
C THR A 54 -12.11 7.53 -15.91
N ASP A 55 -12.91 6.86 -16.76
CA ASP A 55 -12.46 6.10 -17.94
C ASP A 55 -11.63 6.89 -18.98
N LYS A 56 -11.28 8.14 -18.66
CA LYS A 56 -10.57 9.08 -19.51
C LYS A 56 -9.05 8.93 -19.45
N PHE A 57 -8.45 8.60 -18.31
CA PHE A 57 -6.98 8.52 -18.17
C PHE A 57 -6.52 7.43 -17.19
N LYS A 58 -5.45 6.70 -17.54
CA LYS A 58 -4.86 5.61 -16.75
C LYS A 58 -3.50 5.98 -16.19
N ILE A 59 -3.10 5.29 -15.11
CA ILE A 59 -1.75 5.40 -14.56
C ILE A 59 -0.76 4.92 -15.62
N GLY A 60 0.23 5.76 -15.89
CA GLY A 60 1.25 5.52 -16.90
C GLY A 60 1.02 6.29 -18.20
N ASP A 61 -0.16 6.85 -18.42
CA ASP A 61 -0.48 7.62 -19.64
C ASP A 61 0.31 8.93 -19.69
N LEU A 62 0.65 9.34 -20.92
CA LEU A 62 1.29 10.62 -21.21
C LEU A 62 0.21 11.66 -21.51
N VAL A 63 0.18 12.71 -20.70
CA VAL A 63 -0.79 13.80 -20.77
C VAL A 63 -0.07 15.14 -20.87
N VAL A 64 -0.72 16.13 -21.44
CA VAL A 64 -0.22 17.50 -21.57
C VAL A 64 -1.05 18.42 -20.71
N SER A 65 -0.41 19.29 -19.94
CA SER A 65 -1.12 20.35 -19.22
C SER A 65 -1.65 21.40 -20.20
N LEU A 66 -2.93 21.75 -20.11
CA LEU A 66 -3.55 22.81 -20.90
C LEU A 66 -3.00 24.21 -20.54
N LYS A 67 -2.48 24.39 -19.32
CA LYS A 67 -1.95 25.68 -18.84
C LYS A 67 -0.55 25.98 -19.38
N THR A 68 0.32 24.97 -19.42
CA THR A 68 1.74 25.13 -19.69
C THR A 68 2.19 24.47 -20.98
N GLY A 69 1.35 23.64 -21.61
CA GLY A 69 1.72 22.83 -22.77
C GLY A 69 2.77 21.76 -22.48
N LYS A 70 3.10 21.54 -21.20
CA LYS A 70 4.15 20.60 -20.78
C LYS A 70 3.64 19.16 -20.79
N GLN A 71 4.42 18.27 -21.39
CA GLN A 71 4.16 16.83 -21.35
C GLN A 71 4.54 16.23 -19.99
N MET A 72 3.65 15.42 -19.44
CA MET A 72 3.72 14.79 -18.12
C MET A 72 3.21 13.36 -18.19
N ARG A 73 3.54 12.57 -17.18
CA ARG A 73 3.08 11.20 -17.00
C ARG A 73 2.29 11.08 -15.70
N ILE A 74 1.14 10.41 -15.76
CA ILE A 74 0.33 10.13 -14.57
C ILE A 74 0.98 8.99 -13.78
N LYS A 75 1.42 9.25 -12.55
CA LYS A 75 1.96 8.21 -11.66
C LYS A 75 0.95 7.68 -10.66
N GLY A 76 -0.06 8.48 -10.33
CA GLY A 76 -1.05 8.14 -9.33
C GLY A 76 -2.27 9.04 -9.43
N ILE A 77 -3.33 8.61 -8.76
CA ILE A 77 -4.56 9.36 -8.59
C ILE A 77 -4.72 9.56 -7.09
N THR A 78 -4.82 10.81 -6.66
CA THR A 78 -5.03 11.19 -5.28
C THR A 78 -6.46 10.85 -4.87
N PRO A 79 -6.75 10.48 -3.61
CA PRO A 79 -8.11 10.15 -3.15
C PRO A 79 -9.16 11.26 -3.36
N ARG A 80 -8.71 12.47 -3.69
CA ARG A 80 -9.55 13.63 -4.05
C ARG A 80 -9.94 13.69 -5.53
N GLY A 81 -9.57 12.69 -6.33
CA GLY A 81 -9.89 12.63 -7.78
C GLY A 81 -8.92 13.40 -8.69
N LYS A 82 -7.79 13.87 -8.16
CA LYS A 82 -6.75 14.58 -8.95
C LYS A 82 -5.67 13.63 -9.43
N TYR A 83 -5.05 13.91 -10.58
CA TYR A 83 -3.96 13.14 -11.14
C TYR A 83 -2.61 13.71 -10.72
N SER A 84 -1.78 12.88 -10.11
CA SER A 84 -0.41 13.24 -9.76
C SER A 84 0.50 13.08 -10.99
N CYS A 85 0.94 14.22 -11.52
CA CYS A 85 1.65 14.32 -12.80
C CYS A 85 3.15 14.58 -12.60
N TYR A 86 3.96 13.93 -13.44
CA TYR A 86 5.42 14.06 -13.41
C TYR A 86 6.02 14.26 -14.80
N SER A 87 6.92 15.22 -14.98
CA SER A 87 7.71 15.40 -16.22
C SER A 87 9.11 14.78 -16.16
N GLY A 88 9.81 14.82 -17.30
CA GLY A 88 11.22 14.41 -17.41
C GLY A 88 11.42 12.91 -17.18
N GLY A 89 10.52 12.07 -17.70
CA GLY A 89 10.56 10.63 -17.46
C GLY A 89 10.07 10.19 -16.08
N GLY A 90 9.46 11.09 -15.31
CA GLY A 90 8.93 10.79 -13.98
C GLY A 90 9.80 11.28 -12.82
N VAL A 91 10.84 12.08 -13.09
CA VAL A 91 11.78 12.56 -12.07
C VAL A 91 11.28 13.84 -11.41
N HIS A 92 10.61 14.72 -12.16
CA HIS A 92 10.11 15.99 -11.63
C HIS A 92 8.62 15.91 -11.34
N TYR A 93 8.22 16.28 -10.11
CA TYR A 93 6.83 16.41 -9.72
C TYR A 93 6.28 17.75 -10.20
N ASP A 94 5.20 17.73 -10.98
CA ASP A 94 4.58 18.93 -11.53
C ASP A 94 3.28 19.33 -10.80
N GLY A 95 2.70 18.42 -9.99
CA GLY A 95 1.54 18.70 -9.16
C GLY A 95 0.36 17.75 -9.39
N ASP A 96 -0.69 17.97 -8.60
CA ASP A 96 -1.97 17.29 -8.72
C ASP A 96 -2.91 18.12 -9.61
N LEU A 97 -3.26 17.59 -10.77
CA LEU A 97 -4.08 18.27 -11.78
C LEU A 97 -5.46 17.62 -11.91
N ASP A 98 -6.47 18.42 -12.21
CA ASP A 98 -7.82 17.93 -12.49
C ASP A 98 -7.96 17.46 -13.95
N GLU A 99 -8.97 16.62 -14.24
CA GLU A 99 -9.24 16.09 -15.59
C GLU A 99 -9.48 17.17 -16.66
N ASN A 100 -9.90 18.37 -16.25
CA ASN A 100 -10.15 19.51 -17.11
C ASN A 100 -8.89 20.34 -17.40
N GLU A 101 -7.78 20.03 -16.74
CA GLU A 101 -6.49 20.74 -16.89
C GLU A 101 -5.47 19.95 -17.71
N ILE A 102 -5.81 18.71 -18.08
CA ILE A 102 -4.94 17.79 -18.81
C ILE A 102 -5.65 17.22 -20.03
N LYS A 103 -4.88 16.97 -21.10
CA LYS A 103 -5.34 16.27 -22.31
C LYS A 103 -4.36 15.16 -22.70
N MET A 104 -4.79 14.19 -23.51
CA MET A 104 -3.87 13.16 -24.01
C MET A 104 -2.79 13.79 -24.90
N PHE A 105 -1.57 13.26 -24.80
CA PHE A 105 -0.49 13.64 -25.70
C PHE A 105 -0.74 13.03 -27.08
N GLY A 106 -0.93 13.87 -28.10
CA GLY A 106 -1.19 13.44 -29.48
C GLY A 106 -2.61 13.67 -29.99
N GLU A 107 -3.48 14.25 -29.14
CA GLU A 107 -4.82 14.76 -29.52
C GLU A 107 -4.82 16.28 -29.79
#